data_AF-A0AAW8XK56-F1
#
_entry.id   AF-A0AAW8XK56-F1
#
_cell.length_a   1.000
_cell.length_b   1.000
_cell.length_c   1.000
_cell.angle_alpha   90.00
_cell.angle_beta   90.00
_cell.angle_gamma   90.00
#
_symmetry.space_group_name_H-M   'P 1'
#
loop_
_entity.id
_entity.type
_entity.pdbx_description
1 polymer ?
#
loop_
_entity_poly.entity_id
_entity_poly.type
_entity_poly.pdbx_seq_one_letter_code
_entity_poly.pdbx_strand_id
1 'polypeptide(L)' 'RNGSGKSTLLQMICGTLSPTTGSIVTHGRIAALLELGSGFNPDFTGRENVYLNGSVLGLTKDKIDARFEDIAAFA' A
#
# COMPACT_ATOMS: atom_id res chain seq x y z
N ARG A 1 5.64 -15.26 -22.01
CA ARG A 1 6.36 -14.07 -22.53
C ARG A 1 5.97 -12.88 -21.66
N ASN A 2 6.88 -12.43 -20.79
CA ASN A 2 6.67 -11.26 -19.93
C ASN A 2 6.95 -9.97 -20.74
N GLY A 3 6.29 -8.85 -20.41
CA GLY A 3 6.48 -7.58 -21.13
C GLY A 3 5.23 -6.96 -21.78
N SER A 4 4.03 -7.44 -21.47
CA SER A 4 2.78 -6.84 -22.00
C SER A 4 2.36 -5.52 -21.33
N GLY A 5 3.21 -4.91 -20.50
CA GLY A 5 2.93 -3.63 -19.83
C GLY A 5 2.07 -3.69 -18.56
N LYS A 6 1.69 -4.87 -18.05
CA LYS A 6 0.82 -5.00 -16.85
C LYS A 6 1.37 -4.26 -15.64
N SER A 7 2.65 -4.45 -15.30
CA SER A 7 3.27 -3.81 -14.14
C SER A 7 3.32 -2.29 -14.31
N THR A 8 3.69 -1.81 -15.50
CA THR A 8 3.69 -0.39 -15.84
C THR A 8 2.30 0.23 -15.70
N LEU A 9 1.26 -0.47 -16.18
CA LEU A 9 -0.12 -0.02 -16.03
C LEU A 9 -0.54 0.05 -14.56
N LEU A 10 -0.24 -0.99 -13.77
CA LEU A 10 -0.57 -1.01 -12.34
C LEU A 10 0.18 0.09 -11.58
N GLN A 11 1.46 0.34 -11.88
CA GLN A 11 2.23 1.45 -11.30
C GLN A 11 1.63 2.81 -11.64
N MET A 12 1.17 3.00 -12.88
CA MET A 12 0.48 4.22 -13.28
C MET A 12 -0.87 4.40 -12.58
N ILE A 13 -1.66 3.32 -12.45
CA ILE A 13 -2.93 3.35 -11.69
C ILE A 13 -2.68 3.65 -10.20
N CYS A 14 -1.62 3.08 -9.61
CA CYS A 14 -1.26 3.32 -8.21
C CYS A 14 -0.57 4.67 -7.98
N GLY A 15 -0.25 5.43 -9.04
CA GLY A 15 0.42 6.72 -8.94
C GLY A 15 1.93 6.66 -8.65
N THR A 16 2.55 5.47 -8.68
CA THR A 16 4.00 5.31 -8.50
C THR A 16 4.79 5.57 -9.79
N LEU A 17 4.10 5.67 -10.92
CA LEU A 17 4.66 6.07 -12.21
C LEU A 17 3.75 7.09 -12.90
N SER A 18 4.32 8.21 -13.36
CA SER A 18 3.57 9.20 -14.14
C SER A 18 3.49 8.80 -15.62
N PRO A 19 2.34 8.98 -16.29
CA PRO A 19 2.24 8.72 -17.71
C PRO A 19 3.05 9.76 -18.50
N THR A 20 3.71 9.34 -19.59
CA THR A 20 4.42 10.27 -20.48
C THR A 20 3.45 11.21 -21.20
N THR A 21 2.25 10.74 -21.52
CA THR A 21 1.18 11.49 -22.18
C THR A 21 -0.19 11.06 -21.66
N GLY A 22 -1.20 11.93 -21.78
CA GLY A 22 -2.56 11.68 -21.29
C GLY A 22 -2.73 11.99 -19.81
N SER A 23 -3.85 11.54 -19.22
CA SER A 23 -4.13 11.75 -17.80
C SER A 23 -4.81 10.53 -17.20
N ILE A 24 -4.63 10.35 -15.89
CA ILE A 24 -5.26 9.31 -15.09
C ILE A 24 -6.02 10.01 -13.97
N VAL A 25 -7.31 9.69 -13.84
CA VAL A 25 -8.18 10.21 -12.78
C VAL A 25 -8.64 9.03 -11.94
N THR A 26 -8.41 9.11 -10.64
CA THR A 26 -8.81 8.09 -9.66
C THR A 26 -9.77 8.70 -8.66
N HIS A 27 -10.77 7.93 -8.24
CA HIS A 27 -11.76 8.36 -7.25
C HIS A 27 -11.57 7.53 -5.99
N GLY A 28 -10.92 8.11 -4.98
CA GLY A 28 -10.57 7.45 -3.74
C GLY A 28 -9.08 7.09 -3.63
N ARG A 29 -8.72 6.37 -2.56
CA ARG A 29 -7.33 5.95 -2.31
C ARG A 29 -7.09 4.57 -2.90
N ILE A 30 -6.00 4.42 -3.66
CA ILE A 30 -5.54 3.13 -4.19
C ILE A 30 -4.40 2.64 -3.29
N ALA A 31 -4.63 1.52 -2.63
CA ALA A 31 -3.61 0.82 -1.85
C ALA A 31 -3.01 -0.31 -2.72
N ALA A 32 -1.76 -0.17 -3.13
CA ALA A 32 -1.07 -1.21 -3.89
C ALA A 32 -0.65 -2.34 -2.94
N LEU A 33 -1.44 -3.42 -2.87
CA LEU A 33 -1.09 -4.63 -2.11
C LEU A 33 0.16 -5.35 -2.66
N LEU A 34 0.61 -4.97 -3.85
CA LEU A 34 1.76 -5.57 -4.55
C LEU A 34 3.10 -5.29 -3.85
N GLU A 35 3.14 -4.34 -2.92
CA GLU A 35 4.35 -3.96 -2.17
C GLU A 35 4.35 -4.44 -0.71
N LEU A 36 3.43 -5.30 -0.30
CA LEU A 36 3.36 -5.76 1.10
C LEU A 36 4.68 -6.40 1.58
N GLY A 37 5.48 -7.01 0.70
CA GLY A 37 6.80 -7.54 1.07
C GLY A 37 7.90 -6.49 1.24
N SER A 38 7.75 -5.27 0.68
CA SER A 38 8.73 -4.18 0.76
C SER A 38 8.38 -3.10 1.79
N GLY A 39 7.15 -3.12 2.34
CA GLY A 39 6.69 -2.17 3.35
C GLY A 39 7.03 -2.56 4.81
N PHE A 40 7.57 -3.76 5.04
CA PHE A 40 8.01 -4.18 6.36
C PHE A 40 9.44 -3.73 6.63
N ASN A 41 9.65 -3.06 7.76
CA ASN A 41 10.99 -2.80 8.28
C ASN A 41 11.44 -3.98 9.16
N PRO A 42 12.52 -4.70 8.80
CA PRO A 42 13.01 -5.84 9.57
C PRO A 42 13.50 -5.48 10.98
N ASP A 43 13.86 -4.21 11.21
CA ASP A 43 14.27 -3.72 12.53
C ASP A 43 13.06 -3.43 13.45
N PHE A 44 11.84 -3.47 12.91
CA PHE A 44 10.61 -3.18 13.64
C PHE A 44 9.88 -4.47 14.04
N THR A 45 9.24 -4.45 15.21
CA THR A 45 8.32 -5.51 15.63
C THR A 45 7.10 -5.60 14.70
N GLY A 46 6.36 -6.71 14.76
CA GLY A 46 5.12 -6.87 14.00
C GLY A 46 4.10 -5.76 14.31
N ARG A 47 3.98 -5.36 15.59
CA ARG A 47 3.13 -4.24 16.02
C ARG A 47 3.58 -2.94 15.36
N GLU A 48 4.85 -2.58 15.44
CA GLU A 48 5.36 -1.34 14.85
C GLU A 48 5.15 -1.30 13.32
N ASN A 49 5.31 -2.44 12.66
CA ASN A 49 5.04 -2.57 11.23
C ASN A 49 3.56 -2.38 10.88
N VAL A 50 2.62 -2.82 11.73
CA VAL A 50 1.19 -2.54 11.54
C VAL A 50 0.91 -1.04 11.56
N TYR A 51 1.54 -0.30 12.48
CA TYR A 51 1.35 1.16 12.58
C TYR A 51 2.03 1.91 11.44
N LEU A 52 3.24 1.49 11.04
CA LEU A 52 3.95 2.04 9.89
C LEU A 52 3.13 1.88 8.61
N ASN A 53 2.71 0.65 8.30
CA ASN A 53 1.94 0.36 7.10
C ASN A 53 0.56 1.03 7.12
N GLY A 54 -0.13 1.03 8.27
CA GLY A 54 -1.39 1.75 8.42
C GLY A 54 -1.24 3.25 8.13
N SER A 55 -0.15 3.87 8.59
CA SER A 55 0.14 5.28 8.34
C SER A 55 0.50 5.57 6.89
N VAL A 56 1.25 4.68 6.22
CA VAL A 56 1.55 4.78 4.77
C VAL A 56 0.27 4.67 3.92
N LEU A 57 -0.66 3.80 4.33
CA LEU A 57 -2.01 3.72 3.77
C LEU A 57 -2.90 4.90 4.19
N GLY A 58 -2.37 5.84 4.96
CA GLY A 58 -2.97 7.07 5.44
C GLY A 58 -4.16 6.88 6.36
N LEU A 59 -4.11 5.85 7.20
CA LEU A 59 -4.95 5.73 8.39
C LEU A 59 -4.39 6.63 9.49
N THR A 60 -5.28 7.19 10.31
CA THR A 60 -4.89 7.86 11.55
C THR A 60 -4.54 6.82 12.61
N LYS A 61 -3.75 7.21 13.62
CA LYS A 61 -3.44 6.32 14.76
C LYS A 61 -4.71 5.71 15.37
N ASP A 62 -5.73 6.50 15.67
CA ASP A 62 -7.00 6.01 16.23
C ASP A 62 -7.68 4.94 15.35
N LYS A 63 -7.57 5.07 14.01
CA LYS A 63 -8.12 4.08 13.07
C LYS A 63 -7.31 2.78 13.05
N ILE A 64 -6.00 2.87 13.29
CA ILE A 64 -5.12 1.71 13.41
C ILE A 64 -5.40 1.01 14.74
N ASP A 65 -5.48 1.76 15.84
CA ASP A 65 -5.77 1.25 17.18
C ASP A 65 -7.10 0.48 17.20
N ALA A 66 -8.15 1.07 16.62
CA ALA A 66 -9.48 0.44 16.54
C ALA A 66 -9.53 -0.85 15.69
N ARG A 67 -8.51 -1.13 14.88
CA ARG A 67 -8.42 -2.32 14.02
C ARG A 67 -7.29 -3.26 14.43
N PHE A 68 -6.49 -2.89 15.42
CA PHE A 68 -5.25 -3.59 15.72
C PHE A 68 -5.51 -5.04 16.12
N GLU A 69 -6.50 -5.27 16.99
CA GLU A 69 -6.85 -6.62 17.46
C GLU A 69 -7.35 -7.50 16.30
N ASP A 70 -8.15 -6.95 15.39
CA ASP A 70 -8.62 -7.68 14.19
C ASP A 70 -7.44 -8.05 13.27
N ILE A 71 -6.48 -7.14 13.09
CA ILE A 71 -5.26 -7.39 12.29
C ILE A 71 -4.39 -8.46 12.95
N ALA A 72 -4.22 -8.39 14.28
CA ALA A 72 -3.42 -9.35 15.04
C ALA A 72 -4.07 -10.74 15.07
N ALA A 73 -5.40 -10.82 15.10
CA ALA A 73 -6.13 -12.09 15.11
C ALA A 73 -6.18 -12.79 13.74
N PHE A 74 -5.96 -12.05 12.65
CA PHE A 74 -5.89 -12.62 11.29
C PHE A 74 -4.54 -13.28 10.99
N ALA A 75 -3.46 -12.85 11.66
CA ALA A 75 -2.09 -13.34 11.45
C ALA A 75 -1.87 -14.72 12.09
#